data_AF-A0A5E4J7Z2-F1
#
_entry.id   AF-A0A5E4J7Z2-F1
#
_cell.length_a   1.000
_cell.length_b   1.000
_cell.length_c   1.000
_cell.angle_alpha   90.00
_cell.angle_beta   90.00
_cell.angle_gamma   90.00
#
_symmetry.space_group_name_H-M   'P 1'
#
loop_
_entity.id
_entity.type
_entity.pdbx_description
1 polymer ?
#
loop_
_entity_poly.entity_id
_entity_poly.type
_entity_poly.pdbx_seq_one_letter_code
_entity_poly.pdbx_strand_id
1 'polypeptide(L)'
;MPEKRHSPTPVEGKETPVSILGIDRREEMLWIASEAAHPEDFPPCIKGIIAGTGGEVGKYRKAAILASFLGQAGWREAEAKKLWSAVALAEERIFEEWFGKMHCPKCETLKRRSKGYPDTGIADLGLCLPDGRCQEFEGPVEYACKIMSEDDRQRGIVQHIKTRFLVRAFDWSKGKEMQIEISEAEHGELAALQAELTGQENKTLVYARIKVRGRLRPRFVISERDELRRNMLSDLF
;
A
#
# COMPACT_ATOMS: atom_id res chain seq x y z
N MET A 1 -6.74 -10.82 -23.75
CA MET A 1 -5.95 -9.86 -22.95
C MET A 1 -6.91 -9.15 -22.01
N PRO A 2 -6.73 -9.17 -20.68
CA PRO A 2 -7.64 -8.44 -19.81
C PRO A 2 -7.37 -6.94 -19.92
N GLU A 3 -8.42 -6.18 -20.21
CA GLU A 3 -8.39 -4.72 -20.29
C GLU A 3 -7.88 -4.12 -18.98
N LYS A 4 -6.88 -3.24 -19.08
CA LYS A 4 -6.47 -2.36 -17.98
C LYS A 4 -7.66 -1.48 -17.63
N ARG A 5 -8.42 -1.85 -16.60
CA ARG A 5 -9.40 -0.97 -15.94
C ARG A 5 -8.64 0.26 -15.45
N HIS A 6 -8.64 1.31 -16.25
CA HIS A 6 -8.24 2.64 -15.80
C HIS A 6 -9.30 3.08 -14.79
N SER A 7 -9.06 2.77 -13.52
CA SER A 7 -9.79 3.38 -12.42
C SER A 7 -9.53 4.88 -12.51
N PRO A 8 -10.53 5.73 -12.82
CA PRO A 8 -10.31 7.17 -12.86
C PRO A 8 -9.74 7.61 -11.52
N THR A 9 -8.72 8.48 -11.57
CA THR A 9 -8.13 9.09 -10.38
C THR A 9 -9.29 9.70 -9.56
N PRO A 10 -9.44 9.33 -8.28
CA PRO A 10 -10.53 9.87 -7.48
C PRO A 10 -10.42 11.39 -7.37
N VAL A 11 -11.53 12.09 -7.58
CA VAL A 11 -11.60 13.53 -7.40
C VAL A 11 -11.73 13.81 -5.90
N GLU A 12 -10.77 14.54 -5.33
CA GLU A 12 -10.81 14.98 -3.92
C GLU A 12 -12.06 15.83 -3.67
N GLY A 13 -12.73 15.61 -2.55
CA GLY A 13 -13.88 16.40 -2.10
C GLY A 13 -15.19 16.18 -2.86
N LYS A 14 -15.19 15.44 -3.99
CA LYS A 14 -16.43 15.15 -4.71
C LYS A 14 -17.31 14.19 -3.89
N GLU A 15 -18.43 14.70 -3.44
CA GLU A 15 -19.47 13.92 -2.76
C GLU A 15 -20.29 13.12 -3.77
N THR A 16 -20.53 11.85 -3.46
CA THR A 16 -21.26 10.92 -4.32
C THR A 16 -22.22 10.12 -3.45
N PRO A 17 -23.54 10.22 -3.66
CA PRO A 17 -24.49 9.36 -2.97
C PRO A 17 -24.27 7.92 -3.37
N VAL A 18 -24.21 7.02 -2.38
CA VAL A 18 -23.91 5.61 -2.59
C VAL A 18 -24.84 4.69 -1.81
N SER A 19 -25.07 3.50 -2.35
CA SER A 19 -25.61 2.36 -1.58
C SER A 19 -24.57 1.27 -1.50
N ILE A 20 -24.34 0.73 -0.30
CA ILE A 20 -23.42 -0.37 -0.10
C ILE A 20 -24.09 -1.67 -0.56
N LEU A 21 -23.44 -2.36 -1.50
CA LEU A 21 -23.91 -3.63 -2.07
C LEU A 21 -23.28 -4.84 -1.37
N GLY A 22 -22.07 -4.68 -0.85
CA GLY A 22 -21.36 -5.73 -0.12
C GLY A 22 -19.98 -5.28 0.34
N ILE A 23 -19.42 -5.99 1.31
CA ILE A 23 -18.11 -5.71 1.87
C ILE A 23 -17.33 -7.03 1.96
N ASP A 24 -16.20 -7.11 1.27
CA ASP A 24 -15.33 -8.28 1.29
C ASP A 24 -14.11 -8.00 2.18
N ARG A 25 -13.90 -8.82 3.22
CA ARG A 25 -12.69 -8.77 4.06
C ARG A 25 -11.52 -9.40 3.31
N ARG A 26 -10.38 -8.71 3.29
CA ARG A 26 -9.12 -9.18 2.72
C ARG A 26 -8.00 -9.05 3.73
N GLU A 27 -7.31 -10.15 3.97
CA GLU A 27 -6.14 -10.20 4.83
C GLU A 27 -4.89 -10.09 3.98
N GLU A 28 -4.05 -9.11 4.30
CA GLU A 28 -2.76 -8.90 3.68
C GLU A 28 -1.72 -9.63 4.52
N MET A 29 -1.10 -10.62 3.89
CA MET A 29 -0.15 -11.52 4.51
C MET A 29 1.25 -11.24 3.99
N LEU A 30 2.22 -11.19 4.89
CA LEU A 30 3.63 -10.97 4.61
C LEU A 30 4.39 -12.26 4.84
N TRP A 31 5.01 -12.79 3.78
CA TRP A 31 5.98 -13.85 3.94
C TRP A 31 7.29 -13.28 4.50
N ILE A 32 7.85 -13.95 5.51
CA ILE A 32 9.12 -13.60 6.18
C ILE A 32 9.98 -14.86 6.25
N ALA A 33 11.23 -14.78 5.81
CA ALA A 33 12.18 -15.88 5.89
C ALA A 33 12.40 -16.31 7.34
N SER A 34 12.46 -17.61 7.60
CA SER A 34 12.73 -18.13 8.96
C SER A 34 14.18 -17.94 9.38
N GLU A 35 15.08 -17.87 8.40
CA GLU A 35 16.50 -17.59 8.60
C GLU A 35 16.89 -16.30 7.88
N ALA A 36 17.77 -15.52 8.53
CA ALA A 36 18.25 -14.26 7.99
C ALA A 36 19.06 -14.50 6.70
N ALA A 37 18.69 -13.83 5.61
CA ALA A 37 19.45 -13.88 4.37
C ALA A 37 20.88 -13.37 4.59
N HIS A 38 21.88 -14.07 4.04
CA HIS A 38 23.27 -13.70 4.17
C HIS A 38 23.58 -12.40 3.41
N PRO A 39 24.38 -11.46 3.95
CA PRO A 39 24.72 -10.20 3.26
C PRO A 39 25.33 -10.38 1.86
N GLU A 40 26.09 -11.46 1.64
CA GLU A 40 26.70 -11.77 0.35
C GLU A 40 25.65 -12.08 -0.73
N ASP A 41 24.52 -12.67 -0.32
CA ASP A 41 23.38 -12.99 -1.17
C ASP A 41 22.45 -11.79 -1.39
N PHE A 42 22.76 -10.59 -0.87
CA PHE A 42 21.93 -9.42 -1.13
C PHE A 42 21.95 -9.03 -2.61
N PRO A 43 20.80 -8.62 -3.17
CA PRO A 43 20.72 -8.17 -4.55
C PRO A 43 21.43 -6.83 -4.75
N PRO A 44 21.83 -6.51 -5.99
CA PRO A 44 22.53 -5.26 -6.31
C PRO A 44 21.84 -4.00 -5.79
N CYS A 45 20.50 -3.93 -5.85
CA CYS A 45 19.75 -2.77 -5.37
C CYS A 45 19.89 -2.53 -3.86
N ILE A 46 19.91 -3.59 -3.05
CA ILE A 46 20.10 -3.50 -1.59
C ILE A 46 21.55 -3.17 -1.27
N LYS A 47 22.50 -3.81 -1.97
CA LYS A 47 23.93 -3.49 -1.86
C LYS A 47 24.20 -2.00 -2.18
N GLY A 48 23.58 -1.46 -3.23
CA GLY A 48 23.68 -0.04 -3.59
C GLY A 48 23.11 0.90 -2.52
N ILE A 49 22.01 0.52 -1.85
CA ILE A 49 21.48 1.28 -0.70
C ILE A 49 22.48 1.28 0.46
N ILE A 50 23.03 0.11 0.81
CA ILE A 50 23.98 -0.03 1.92
C ILE A 50 25.28 0.71 1.63
N ALA A 51 25.75 0.72 0.38
CA ALA A 51 26.94 1.46 -0.05
C ALA A 51 26.76 2.99 -0.07
N GLY A 52 25.56 3.51 0.23
CA GLY A 52 25.30 4.94 0.27
C GLY A 52 25.22 5.61 -1.11
N THR A 53 25.01 4.84 -2.19
CA THR A 53 24.89 5.38 -3.54
C THR A 53 23.77 6.44 -3.61
N GLY A 54 24.04 7.56 -4.28
CA GLY A 54 23.09 8.66 -4.44
C GLY A 54 22.91 9.60 -3.24
N GLY A 55 23.72 9.49 -2.17
CA GLY A 55 23.75 10.47 -1.07
C GLY A 55 22.41 10.63 -0.35
N GLU A 56 21.97 11.86 -0.06
CA GLU A 56 20.69 12.11 0.60
C GLU A 56 19.46 11.98 -0.32
N VAL A 57 19.66 11.97 -1.64
CA VAL A 57 18.56 11.93 -2.60
C VAL A 57 17.79 10.62 -2.44
N GLY A 58 16.48 10.73 -2.23
CA GLY A 58 15.62 9.56 -2.01
C GLY A 58 15.86 8.85 -0.66
N LYS A 59 16.44 9.51 0.34
CA LYS A 59 16.71 8.92 1.68
C LYS A 59 15.53 8.16 2.28
N TYR A 60 14.32 8.72 2.23
CA TYR A 60 13.11 8.06 2.73
C TYR A 60 12.73 6.80 1.94
N ARG A 61 12.91 6.83 0.61
CA ARG A 61 12.66 5.67 -0.28
C ARG A 61 13.65 4.54 0.04
N LYS A 62 14.93 4.88 0.10
CA LYS A 62 16.02 3.93 0.44
C LYS A 62 15.81 3.31 1.82
N ALA A 63 15.50 4.13 2.82
CA ALA A 63 15.25 3.70 4.19
C ALA A 63 14.04 2.75 4.29
N ALA A 64 12.93 3.07 3.61
CA ALA A 64 11.74 2.22 3.56
C ALA A 64 12.02 0.86 2.88
N ILE A 65 12.73 0.87 1.74
CA ILE A 65 13.11 -0.35 1.02
C ILE A 65 14.01 -1.24 1.89
N LEU A 66 15.03 -0.66 2.53
CA LEU A 66 15.95 -1.43 3.36
C LEU A 66 15.24 -2.02 4.59
N ALA A 67 14.40 -1.25 5.27
CA ALA A 67 13.65 -1.73 6.43
C ALA A 67 12.71 -2.89 6.07
N SER A 68 11.91 -2.75 5.01
CA SER A 68 11.01 -3.81 4.55
C SER A 68 11.77 -5.04 4.03
N PHE A 69 12.89 -4.85 3.32
CA PHE A 69 13.75 -5.95 2.89
C PHE A 69 14.29 -6.74 4.08
N LEU A 70 14.96 -6.09 5.04
CA LEU A 70 15.57 -6.78 6.18
C LEU A 70 14.52 -7.54 7.01
N GLY A 71 13.36 -6.92 7.24
CA GLY A 71 12.26 -7.55 7.96
C GLY A 71 11.73 -8.80 7.26
N GLN A 72 11.51 -8.73 5.94
CA GLN A 72 11.06 -9.91 5.17
C GLN A 72 12.16 -10.96 4.94
N ALA A 73 13.42 -10.55 4.92
CA ALA A 73 14.56 -11.43 4.73
C ALA A 73 15.00 -12.12 6.03
N GLY A 74 14.17 -12.10 7.09
CA GLY A 74 14.36 -12.88 8.31
C GLY A 74 15.36 -12.29 9.32
N TRP A 75 15.83 -11.05 9.12
CA TRP A 75 16.74 -10.42 10.06
C TRP A 75 16.04 -10.09 11.38
N ARG A 76 16.75 -10.26 12.50
CA ARG A 76 16.23 -9.84 13.81
C ARG A 76 16.21 -8.33 13.90
N GLU A 77 15.19 -7.79 14.55
CA GLU A 77 14.95 -6.34 14.62
C GLU A 77 16.17 -5.56 15.12
N ALA A 78 16.83 -6.01 16.18
CA ALA A 78 18.01 -5.33 16.74
C ALA A 78 19.19 -5.26 15.75
N GLU A 79 19.46 -6.36 15.03
CA GLU A 79 20.54 -6.44 14.05
C GLU A 79 20.21 -5.64 12.79
N ALA A 80 18.97 -5.77 12.30
CA ALA A 80 18.46 -5.02 11.17
C ALA A 80 18.48 -3.51 11.45
N LYS A 81 18.05 -3.09 12.65
CA LYS A 81 18.04 -1.70 13.06
C LYS A 81 19.45 -1.14 13.14
N LYS A 82 20.42 -1.90 13.65
CA LYS A 82 21.84 -1.50 13.67
C LYS A 82 22.37 -1.27 12.24
N LEU A 83 22.10 -2.19 11.32
CA LEU A 83 22.51 -2.04 9.91
C LEU A 83 21.80 -0.86 9.24
N TRP A 84 20.49 -0.73 9.44
CA TRP A 84 19.67 0.33 8.89
C TRP A 84 20.12 1.70 9.37
N SER A 85 20.31 1.90 10.68
CA SER A 85 20.72 3.18 11.26
C SER A 85 22.12 3.62 10.83
N ALA A 86 22.99 2.68 10.43
CA ALA A 86 24.31 3.00 9.92
C ALA A 86 24.28 3.67 8.53
N VAL A 87 23.20 3.48 7.76
CA VAL A 87 23.10 3.93 6.36
C VAL A 87 21.90 4.84 6.07
N ALA A 88 20.85 4.78 6.90
CA ALA A 88 19.65 5.55 6.71
C ALA A 88 19.81 7.00 7.20
N LEU A 89 19.43 7.95 6.34
CA LEU A 89 19.37 9.39 6.65
C LEU A 89 17.94 9.88 6.90
N ALA A 90 17.07 8.97 7.37
CA ALA A 90 15.64 9.17 7.59
C ALA A 90 15.29 9.00 9.08
N GLU A 91 14.11 9.47 9.50
CA GLU A 91 13.68 9.29 10.88
C GLU A 91 13.40 7.82 11.19
N GLU A 92 13.68 7.41 12.42
CA GLU A 92 13.51 6.04 12.92
C GLU A 92 12.09 5.49 12.73
N ARG A 93 11.08 6.37 12.75
CA ARG A 93 9.69 6.04 12.45
C ARG A 93 9.52 5.32 11.11
N ILE A 94 10.37 5.57 10.12
CA ILE A 94 10.34 4.85 8.84
C ILE A 94 10.70 3.38 9.04
N PHE A 95 11.69 3.08 9.88
CA PHE A 95 12.01 1.69 10.23
C PHE A 95 10.82 1.02 10.91
N GLU A 96 10.25 1.67 11.93
CA GLU A 96 9.12 1.13 12.70
C GLU A 96 7.85 0.90 11.86
N GLU A 97 7.60 1.75 10.86
CA GLU A 97 6.45 1.63 9.95
C GLU A 97 6.63 0.53 8.89
N TRP A 98 7.87 0.21 8.49
CA TRP A 98 8.14 -0.67 7.35
C TRP A 98 8.68 -2.04 7.73
N PHE A 99 9.51 -2.13 8.75
CA PHE A 99 10.18 -3.37 9.15
C PHE A 99 9.16 -4.43 9.58
N GLY A 100 9.10 -5.55 8.86
CA GLY A 100 8.19 -6.68 9.13
C GLY A 100 6.69 -6.36 9.01
N LYS A 101 6.34 -5.18 8.49
CA LYS A 101 4.95 -4.67 8.41
C LYS A 101 4.52 -4.29 7.00
N MET A 102 5.47 -4.17 6.07
CA MET A 102 5.23 -3.78 4.68
C MET A 102 5.98 -4.72 3.74
N HIS A 103 5.37 -5.00 2.59
CA HIS A 103 6.06 -5.70 1.52
C HIS A 103 7.26 -4.89 1.01
N CYS A 104 8.40 -5.57 0.93
CA CYS A 104 9.57 -5.11 0.19
C CYS A 104 9.15 -4.90 -1.28
N PRO A 105 9.41 -3.73 -1.87
CA PRO A 105 9.00 -3.45 -3.24
C PRO A 105 9.63 -4.42 -4.25
N LYS A 106 8.80 -4.95 -5.14
CA LYS A 106 9.24 -5.81 -6.25
C LYS A 106 10.07 -5.05 -7.27
N CYS A 107 10.82 -5.78 -8.09
CA CYS A 107 11.64 -5.19 -9.16
C CYS A 107 10.82 -4.32 -10.11
N GLU A 108 9.56 -4.68 -10.38
CA GLU A 108 8.65 -3.85 -11.18
C GLU A 108 8.44 -2.45 -10.57
N THR A 109 8.23 -2.37 -9.25
CA THR A 109 8.09 -1.11 -8.53
C THR A 109 9.40 -0.34 -8.48
N LEU A 110 10.51 -1.01 -8.15
CA LEU A 110 11.83 -0.38 -8.04
C LEU A 110 12.30 0.24 -9.37
N LYS A 111 11.94 -0.36 -10.51
CA LYS A 111 12.26 0.14 -11.86
C LYS A 111 11.45 1.36 -12.29
N ARG A 112 10.49 1.82 -11.49
CA ARG A 112 9.72 3.04 -11.79
C ARG A 112 10.50 4.28 -11.34
N ARG A 113 10.34 5.37 -12.09
CA ARG A 113 10.73 6.71 -11.63
C ARG A 113 9.67 7.17 -10.63
N SER A 114 10.11 7.67 -9.49
CA SER A 114 9.22 8.17 -8.44
C SER A 114 9.35 9.69 -8.33
N LYS A 115 8.25 10.36 -7.97
CA LYS A 115 8.23 11.81 -7.65
C LYS A 115 8.68 12.09 -6.21
N GLY A 116 8.99 11.05 -5.43
CA GLY A 116 9.35 11.12 -4.01
C GLY A 116 8.53 10.16 -3.15
N TYR A 117 8.87 10.10 -1.86
CA TYR A 117 8.15 9.31 -0.87
C TYR A 117 6.67 9.77 -0.78
N PRO A 118 5.67 8.86 -0.71
CA PRO A 118 5.76 7.44 -0.31
C PRO A 118 6.04 6.43 -1.43
N ASP A 119 6.23 6.86 -2.68
CA ASP A 119 6.55 5.94 -3.77
C ASP A 119 8.01 5.48 -3.68
N THR A 120 8.23 4.16 -3.69
CA THR A 120 9.52 3.49 -3.52
C THR A 120 10.24 3.17 -4.84
N GLY A 121 9.78 3.69 -5.98
CA GLY A 121 10.56 3.64 -7.23
C GLY A 121 11.94 4.28 -7.06
N ILE A 122 12.98 3.67 -7.61
CA ILE A 122 14.39 4.09 -7.46
C ILE A 122 15.15 4.18 -8.79
N ALA A 123 14.47 4.10 -9.93
CA ALA A 123 15.11 4.12 -11.24
C ALA A 123 15.93 5.40 -11.51
N ASP A 124 15.56 6.50 -10.87
CA ASP A 124 16.25 7.80 -10.94
C ASP A 124 17.50 7.88 -10.05
N LEU A 125 17.74 6.90 -9.17
CA LEU A 125 18.79 6.97 -8.14
C LEU A 125 20.06 6.18 -8.48
N GLY A 126 20.07 5.41 -9.58
CA GLY A 126 21.23 4.62 -9.99
C GLY A 126 21.66 3.52 -9.00
N LEU A 127 20.76 3.07 -8.11
CA LEU A 127 21.08 2.12 -7.04
C LEU A 127 21.16 0.66 -7.50
N CYS A 128 20.51 0.33 -8.60
CA CYS A 128 20.37 -1.05 -9.07
C CYS A 128 21.17 -1.23 -10.37
N LEU A 129 22.25 -2.00 -10.27
CA LEU A 129 23.01 -2.51 -11.41
C LEU A 129 22.75 -4.02 -11.48
N PRO A 130 21.76 -4.50 -12.27
CA PRO A 130 21.37 -5.90 -12.28
C PRO A 130 22.52 -6.82 -12.68
N ASP A 131 22.61 -7.97 -12.00
CA ASP A 131 23.51 -9.07 -12.35
C ASP A 131 22.75 -10.18 -13.09
N GLY A 132 23.45 -11.27 -13.44
CA GLY A 132 22.85 -12.40 -14.16
C GLY A 132 21.70 -13.08 -13.40
N ARG A 133 21.75 -13.11 -12.07
CA ARG A 133 20.73 -13.75 -11.22
C ARG A 133 19.43 -12.95 -11.16
N CYS A 134 19.49 -11.63 -11.37
CA CYS A 134 18.32 -10.76 -11.27
C CYS A 134 17.17 -11.13 -12.24
N GLN A 135 17.43 -11.89 -13.30
CA GLN A 135 16.39 -12.34 -14.23
C GLN A 135 15.55 -13.51 -13.70
N GLU A 136 16.05 -14.21 -12.69
CA GLU A 136 15.41 -15.39 -12.09
C GLU A 136 14.40 -15.03 -10.98
N PHE A 137 14.38 -13.77 -10.54
CA PHE A 137 13.61 -13.34 -9.38
C PHE A 137 12.76 -12.10 -9.65
N GLU A 138 11.59 -12.03 -9.02
CA GLU A 138 10.66 -10.90 -9.15
C GLU A 138 10.98 -9.73 -8.21
N GLY A 139 11.81 -9.96 -7.18
CA GLY A 139 12.04 -8.99 -6.13
C GLY A 139 13.30 -9.25 -5.30
N PRO A 140 13.69 -8.27 -4.47
CA PRO A 140 14.90 -8.36 -3.65
C PRO A 140 14.89 -9.51 -2.65
N VAL A 141 13.72 -9.78 -2.03
CA VAL A 141 13.56 -10.85 -1.04
C VAL A 141 13.70 -12.21 -1.70
N GLU A 142 13.01 -12.45 -2.82
CA GLU A 142 13.13 -13.69 -3.59
C GLU A 142 14.58 -13.96 -4.01
N TYR A 143 15.30 -12.91 -4.46
CA TYR A 143 16.71 -13.00 -4.81
C TYR A 143 17.57 -13.46 -3.63
N ALA A 144 17.44 -12.77 -2.48
CA ALA A 144 18.31 -13.00 -1.33
C ALA A 144 18.03 -14.34 -0.64
N CYS A 145 16.75 -14.74 -0.59
CA CYS A 145 16.31 -15.99 0.02
C CYS A 145 16.32 -17.18 -0.95
N LYS A 146 16.64 -16.94 -2.24
CA LYS A 146 16.66 -17.94 -3.32
C LYS A 146 15.31 -18.66 -3.44
N ILE A 147 14.24 -17.88 -3.56
CA ILE A 147 12.87 -18.39 -3.70
C ILE A 147 12.57 -18.53 -5.18
N MET A 148 12.57 -19.75 -5.69
CA MET A 148 12.31 -20.05 -7.11
C MET A 148 11.00 -20.83 -7.30
N SER A 149 10.47 -21.42 -6.23
CA SER A 149 9.28 -22.25 -6.23
C SER A 149 8.42 -22.00 -4.99
N GLU A 150 7.21 -22.55 -4.98
CA GLU A 150 6.34 -22.53 -3.79
C GLU A 150 6.89 -23.40 -2.65
N ASP A 151 7.64 -24.46 -2.96
CA ASP A 151 8.30 -25.29 -1.94
C ASP A 151 9.35 -24.49 -1.16
N ASP A 152 10.06 -23.57 -1.83
CA ASP A 152 11.01 -22.67 -1.16
C ASP A 152 10.35 -21.78 -0.11
N ARG A 153 9.06 -21.44 -0.29
CA ARG A 153 8.32 -20.61 0.66
C ARG A 153 8.05 -21.31 1.99
N GLN A 154 8.23 -22.63 2.07
CA GLN A 154 8.16 -23.37 3.33
C GLN A 154 9.31 -23.01 4.28
N ARG A 155 10.40 -22.40 3.78
CA ARG A 155 11.54 -21.87 4.58
C ARG A 155 11.24 -20.51 5.23
N GLY A 156 9.97 -20.15 5.34
CA GLY A 156 9.51 -18.92 5.94
C GLY A 156 8.16 -19.07 6.61
N ILE A 157 7.75 -18.01 7.27
CA ILE A 157 6.45 -17.90 7.92
C ILE A 157 5.60 -16.86 7.21
N VAL A 158 4.29 -17.04 7.29
CA VAL A 158 3.33 -16.09 6.76
C VAL A 158 2.72 -15.34 7.94
N GLN A 159 2.97 -14.04 8.01
CA GLN A 159 2.50 -13.17 9.08
C GLN A 159 1.38 -12.26 8.57
N HIS A 160 0.30 -12.13 9.32
CA HIS A 160 -0.71 -11.11 9.04
C HIS A 160 -0.11 -9.71 9.30
N ILE A 161 -0.25 -8.80 8.33
CA ILE A 161 0.22 -7.41 8.48
C ILE A 161 -0.91 -6.39 8.43
N LYS A 162 -2.00 -6.69 7.72
CA LYS A 162 -3.09 -5.73 7.57
C LYS A 162 -4.40 -6.39 7.17
N THR A 163 -5.50 -5.84 7.68
CA THR A 163 -6.84 -6.14 7.16
C THR A 163 -7.32 -4.97 6.31
N ARG A 164 -7.82 -5.29 5.12
CA ARG A 164 -8.48 -4.36 4.21
C ARG A 164 -9.90 -4.83 3.92
N PHE A 165 -10.78 -3.88 3.67
CA PHE A 165 -12.14 -4.18 3.26
C PHE A 165 -12.37 -3.59 1.88
N LEU A 166 -12.86 -4.41 0.97
CA LEU A 166 -13.28 -3.99 -0.36
C LEU A 166 -14.78 -3.77 -0.33
N VAL A 167 -15.19 -2.51 -0.32
CA VAL A 167 -16.59 -2.12 -0.36
C VAL A 167 -17.04 -2.04 -1.81
N ARG A 168 -18.04 -2.84 -2.16
CA ARG A 168 -18.80 -2.70 -3.40
C ARG A 168 -19.96 -1.74 -3.14
N ALA A 169 -20.04 -0.66 -3.91
CA ALA A 169 -21.05 0.36 -3.76
C ALA A 169 -21.67 0.72 -5.11
N PHE A 170 -22.95 1.09 -5.11
CA PHE A 170 -23.63 1.67 -6.27
C PHE A 170 -23.52 3.20 -6.21
N ASP A 171 -22.87 3.81 -7.20
CA ASP A 171 -22.78 5.26 -7.41
C ASP A 171 -24.08 5.74 -8.06
N TRP A 172 -24.91 6.47 -7.30
CA TRP A 172 -26.19 6.98 -7.78
C TRP A 172 -26.03 8.09 -8.82
N SER A 173 -24.95 8.88 -8.77
CA SER A 173 -24.70 9.95 -9.72
C SER A 173 -24.35 9.43 -11.11
N LYS A 174 -23.75 8.24 -11.19
CA LYS A 174 -23.35 7.61 -12.46
C LYS A 174 -24.18 6.40 -12.85
N GLY A 175 -25.01 5.88 -11.93
CA GLY A 175 -25.77 4.65 -12.11
C GLY A 175 -24.88 3.42 -12.33
N LYS A 176 -23.73 3.34 -11.65
CA LYS A 176 -22.72 2.28 -11.86
C LYS A 176 -22.18 1.75 -10.54
N GLU A 177 -21.77 0.49 -10.54
CA GLU A 177 -21.02 -0.08 -9.42
C GLU A 177 -19.59 0.48 -9.37
N MET A 178 -19.09 0.66 -8.16
CA MET A 178 -17.72 1.06 -7.86
C MET A 178 -17.15 0.25 -6.70
N GLN A 179 -15.82 0.23 -6.62
CA GLN A 179 -15.07 -0.43 -5.56
C GLN A 179 -14.28 0.60 -4.75
N ILE A 180 -14.38 0.50 -3.42
CA ILE A 180 -13.71 1.39 -2.48
C ILE A 180 -12.93 0.51 -1.50
N GLU A 181 -11.60 0.63 -1.51
CA GLU A 181 -10.76 0.00 -0.50
C GLU A 181 -10.74 0.88 0.76
N ILE A 182 -11.05 0.27 1.91
CA ILE A 182 -11.05 0.92 3.22
C ILE A 182 -10.22 0.10 4.22
N SER A 183 -9.71 0.79 5.23
CA SER A 183 -9.05 0.20 6.40
C SER A 183 -10.06 -0.34 7.41
N GLU A 184 -9.57 -1.07 8.41
CA GLU A 184 -10.41 -1.61 9.49
C GLU A 184 -11.11 -0.52 10.32
N ALA A 185 -10.43 0.60 10.58
CA ALA A 185 -11.04 1.75 11.26
C ALA A 185 -12.18 2.37 10.42
N GLU A 186 -11.92 2.62 9.14
CA GLU A 186 -12.91 3.15 8.19
C GLU A 186 -14.09 2.17 7.99
N HIS A 187 -13.85 0.86 8.09
CA HIS A 187 -14.91 -0.15 8.09
C HIS A 187 -15.78 -0.09 9.34
N GLY A 188 -15.19 0.11 10.52
CA GLY A 188 -15.94 0.32 11.77
C GLY A 188 -16.81 1.58 11.70
N GLU A 189 -16.28 2.68 11.16
CA GLU A 189 -17.05 3.91 10.92
C GLU A 189 -18.22 3.67 9.95
N LEU A 190 -17.97 2.99 8.83
CA LEU A 190 -19.02 2.65 7.86
C LEU A 190 -20.12 1.77 8.47
N ALA A 191 -19.75 0.76 9.25
CA ALA A 191 -20.70 -0.12 9.91
C ALA A 191 -21.61 0.64 10.89
N ALA A 192 -21.06 1.61 11.63
CA ALA A 192 -21.84 2.49 12.51
C ALA A 192 -22.85 3.33 11.72
N LEU A 193 -22.44 3.90 10.57
CA LEU A 193 -23.34 4.67 9.70
C LEU A 193 -24.44 3.78 9.08
N GLN A 194 -24.13 2.55 8.68
CA GLN A 194 -25.13 1.62 8.17
C GLN A 194 -26.16 1.23 9.24
N ALA A 195 -25.72 1.08 10.50
CA ALA A 195 -26.63 0.87 11.62
C ALA A 195 -27.55 2.07 11.84
N GLU A 196 -27.03 3.31 11.76
CA GLU A 196 -27.85 4.53 11.87
C GLU A 196 -28.87 4.66 10.73
N LEU A 197 -28.52 4.27 9.51
CA LEU A 197 -29.41 4.30 8.35
C LEU A 197 -30.54 3.25 8.41
N THR A 198 -30.43 2.25 9.29
CA THR A 198 -31.42 1.18 9.39
C THR A 198 -32.76 1.75 9.87
N GLY A 199 -33.79 1.69 9.00
CA GLY A 199 -35.12 2.24 9.26
C GLY A 199 -35.29 3.73 8.95
N GLN A 200 -34.30 4.38 8.32
CA GLN A 200 -34.37 5.80 7.95
C GLN A 200 -34.49 5.98 6.42
N GLU A 201 -35.72 6.05 5.92
CA GLU A 201 -36.00 6.11 4.46
C GLU A 201 -35.59 7.43 3.78
N ASN A 202 -35.50 8.53 4.54
CA ASN A 202 -35.16 9.85 4.02
C ASN A 202 -33.66 10.17 4.04
N LYS A 203 -32.83 9.25 4.51
CA LYS A 203 -31.37 9.45 4.56
C LYS A 203 -30.66 8.57 3.54
N THR A 204 -29.46 8.99 3.15
CA THR A 204 -28.59 8.20 2.28
C THR A 204 -27.14 8.37 2.67
N LEU A 205 -26.34 7.36 2.33
CA LEU A 205 -24.90 7.42 2.52
C LEU A 205 -24.27 8.25 1.38
N VAL A 206 -23.32 9.10 1.74
CA VAL A 206 -22.52 9.90 0.82
C VAL A 206 -21.06 9.52 0.99
N TYR A 207 -20.40 9.23 -0.12
CA TYR A 207 -19.00 8.90 -0.21
C TYR A 207 -18.21 10.10 -0.76
N ALA A 208 -17.05 10.37 -0.16
CA ALA A 208 -16.06 11.30 -0.68
C ALA A 208 -14.64 10.80 -0.42
N ARG A 209 -13.65 11.34 -1.16
CA ARG A 209 -12.24 11.22 -0.78
C ARG A 209 -11.75 12.52 -0.19
N ILE A 210 -11.28 12.47 1.05
CA ILE A 210 -10.75 13.64 1.77
C ILE A 210 -9.26 13.49 2.00
N LYS A 211 -8.52 14.60 1.97
CA LYS A 211 -7.08 14.59 2.24
C LYS A 211 -6.82 14.65 3.73
N VAL A 212 -6.27 13.57 4.27
CA VAL A 212 -5.85 13.46 5.68
C VAL A 212 -4.35 13.25 5.70
N ARG A 213 -3.61 14.21 6.29
CA ARG A 213 -2.13 14.18 6.38
C ARG A 213 -1.47 13.91 5.01
N GLY A 214 -1.96 14.56 3.96
CA GLY A 214 -1.41 14.45 2.60
C GLY A 214 -1.83 13.20 1.82
N ARG A 215 -2.63 12.28 2.39
CA ARG A 215 -3.16 11.10 1.70
C ARG A 215 -4.67 11.21 1.51
N LEU A 216 -5.16 10.86 0.33
CA LEU A 216 -6.61 10.75 0.09
C LEU A 216 -7.15 9.52 0.82
N ARG A 217 -8.15 9.74 1.67
CA ARG A 217 -8.83 8.73 2.46
C ARG A 217 -10.31 8.66 2.08
N PRO A 218 -10.90 7.45 1.99
CA PRO A 218 -12.33 7.30 1.86
C PRO A 218 -13.02 7.83 3.12
N ARG A 219 -14.11 8.59 2.94
CA ARG A 219 -14.98 9.03 4.03
C ARG A 219 -16.43 8.80 3.62
N PHE A 220 -17.20 8.31 4.57
CA PHE A 220 -18.64 8.17 4.45
C PHE A 220 -19.33 9.08 5.46
N VAL A 221 -20.44 9.66 5.06
CA VAL A 221 -21.32 10.46 5.91
C VAL A 221 -22.76 10.17 5.55
N ILE A 222 -23.68 10.46 6.45
CA ILE A 222 -25.11 10.41 6.18
C ILE A 222 -25.59 11.81 5.80
N SER A 223 -26.44 11.91 4.77
CA SER A 223 -27.08 13.15 4.35
C SER A 223 -28.57 12.90 4.06
N GLU A 224 -29.39 13.94 4.15
CA GLU A 224 -30.81 13.88 3.80
C GLU A 224 -30.98 13.80 2.27
N ARG A 225 -31.87 12.92 1.80
CA ARG A 225 -32.11 12.70 0.36
C ARG A 225 -32.60 13.97 -0.36
N ASP A 226 -33.32 14.84 0.34
CA ASP A 226 -33.86 16.07 -0.24
C ASP A 226 -32.79 17.14 -0.49
N GLU A 227 -31.73 17.19 0.31
CA GLU A 227 -30.59 18.10 0.09
C GLU A 227 -29.77 17.67 -1.14
N LEU A 228 -29.61 16.36 -1.33
CA LEU A 228 -28.85 15.82 -2.47
C LEU A 228 -29.57 16.01 -3.81
N ARG A 229 -30.90 15.89 -3.85
CA ARG A 229 -31.68 16.18 -5.07
C ARG A 229 -31.54 17.63 -5.50
N ARG A 230 -31.50 18.59 -4.56
CA ARG A 230 -31.30 20.01 -4.88
C ARG A 230 -29.89 20.25 -5.44
N ASN A 231 -28.87 19.63 -4.85
CA ASN A 231 -27.47 19.78 -5.29
C ASN A 231 -27.19 19.13 -6.65
N MET A 232 -27.77 17.96 -6.95
CA MET A 232 -27.62 17.32 -8.27
C MET A 232 -28.33 18.09 -9.39
N LEU A 233 -29.41 18.80 -9.07
CA LEU A 233 -30.12 19.64 -10.05
C LEU A 233 -29.40 20.97 -10.28
N SER A 234 -28.71 21.54 -9.29
CA SER A 234 -27.94 22.78 -9.46
C SER A 234 -26.68 22.60 -10.31
N ASP A 235 -26.08 21.40 -10.34
CA ASP A 235 -24.91 21.10 -11.19
C ASP A 235 -25.25 20.94 -12.69
N LEU A 236 -26.54 20.98 -13.05
CA LEU A 236 -27.04 20.86 -14.42
C LEU A 236 -27.39 22.21 -15.08
N PHE A 237 -27.24 23.33 -14.36
CA PHE A 237 -27.55 24.68 -14.84
C PHE A 237 -26.37 25.64 -14.72
#